data_AF-A0A7S0EAY1-F1
#
_entry.id   AF-A0A7S0EAY1-F1
#
_cell.length_a   1.000
_cell.length_b   1.000
_cell.length_c   1.000
_cell.angle_alpha   90.00
_cell.angle_beta   90.00
_cell.angle_gamma   90.00
#
_symmetry.space_group_name_H-M   'P 1'
#
loop_
_entity.id
_entity.type
_entity.pdbx_description
1 polymer ?
#
loop_
_entity_poly.entity_id
_entity_poly.type
_entity_poly.pdbx_seq_one_letter_code
_entity_poly.pdbx_strand_id
1 'polypeptide(L)'
;KQLRRALKDADVQAVVLRIDSGGGDAIASDAIHREVLALRAAGKPVVVSMGSVAASGGYLIATAADSIVAQPGTITGSIGVVMAKLDASALLKRQRLKVLPVSLDRLGTGAEPLSAARPFSSKQLQQFERLPGE
;
A
#
# COMPACT_ATOMS: atom_id res chain seq x y z
N LYS A 1 2.02 14.80 7.15
CA LYS A 1 1.97 16.11 7.88
C LYS A 1 3.34 16.78 8.00
N GLN A 2 4.41 16.08 8.40
CA GLN A 2 5.75 16.67 8.52
C GLN A 2 6.37 17.09 7.17
N LEU A 3 6.26 16.26 6.13
CA LEU A 3 6.76 16.60 4.78
C LEU A 3 6.15 17.89 4.23
N ARG A 4 4.84 18.12 4.42
CA ARG A 4 4.17 19.39 4.08
C ARG A 4 4.72 20.60 4.85
N ARG A 5 5.15 20.41 6.11
CA ARG A 5 5.77 21.49 6.89
C ARG A 5 7.15 21.79 6.31
N ALA A 6 7.97 20.76 6.10
CA ALA A 6 9.28 20.88 5.46
C ALA A 6 9.20 21.54 4.08
N LEU A 7 8.14 21.27 3.31
CA LEU A 7 7.90 21.90 2.02
C LEU A 7 7.70 23.42 2.14
N LYS A 8 6.90 23.86 3.11
CA LYS A 8 6.54 25.27 3.31
C LYS A 8 7.56 26.09 4.08
N ASP A 9 8.47 25.42 4.79
CA ASP A 9 9.48 26.06 5.62
C ASP A 9 10.69 26.50 4.77
N ALA A 10 10.94 27.81 4.70
CA ALA A 10 12.05 28.35 3.90
C ALA A 10 13.43 28.00 4.47
N ASP A 11 13.53 27.68 5.76
CA ASP A 11 14.79 27.33 6.40
C ASP A 11 15.19 25.88 6.10
N VAL A 12 14.23 25.03 5.70
CA VAL A 12 14.49 23.65 5.31
C VAL A 12 15.04 23.57 3.89
N GLN A 13 16.34 23.32 3.76
CA GLN A 13 17.05 23.22 2.48
C GLN A 13 17.02 21.81 1.86
N ALA A 14 16.89 20.77 2.68
CA ALA A 14 16.86 19.36 2.25
C ALA A 14 16.14 18.48 3.27
N VAL A 15 15.78 17.25 2.88
CA VAL A 15 15.11 16.27 3.74
C VAL A 15 15.85 14.93 3.71
N VAL A 16 16.19 14.40 4.89
CA VAL A 16 16.57 13.00 5.04
C VAL A 16 15.36 12.22 5.54
N LEU A 17 14.85 11.31 4.72
CA LEU A 17 13.70 10.48 5.06
C LEU A 17 14.18 9.09 5.52
N ARG A 18 14.11 8.85 6.82
CA ARG A 18 14.40 7.54 7.41
C ARG A 18 13.20 6.61 7.22
N ILE A 19 13.41 5.46 6.59
CA ILE A 19 12.38 4.42 6.40
C ILE A 19 12.83 3.15 7.11
N ASP A 20 12.07 2.74 8.12
CA ASP A 20 12.24 1.44 8.80
C ASP A 20 10.87 0.76 8.89
N SER A 21 10.41 0.20 7.76
CA SER A 21 9.06 -0.33 7.57
C SER A 21 9.03 -1.48 6.57
N GLY A 22 8.23 -2.50 6.87
CA GLY A 22 7.92 -3.60 5.96
C GLY A 22 6.92 -3.24 4.85
N GLY A 23 6.31 -2.05 4.88
CA GLY A 23 5.26 -1.62 3.98
C GLY A 23 3.95 -1.31 4.71
N GLY A 24 2.83 -1.39 4.00
CA GLY A 24 1.51 -1.10 4.56
C GLY A 24 0.47 -0.80 3.51
N ASP A 25 -0.44 0.12 3.86
CA ASP A 25 -1.54 0.55 3.01
C ASP A 25 -1.05 1.28 1.74
N ALA A 26 -1.51 0.83 0.57
CA ALA A 26 -1.07 1.34 -0.72
C ALA A 26 -1.41 2.83 -0.91
N ILE A 27 -2.60 3.27 -0.48
CA ILE A 27 -3.05 4.66 -0.62
C ILE A 27 -2.23 5.58 0.29
N ALA A 28 -1.95 5.14 1.52
CA ALA A 28 -1.10 5.88 2.44
C ALA A 28 0.35 6.00 1.91
N SER A 29 0.90 4.91 1.35
CA SER A 29 2.23 4.92 0.75
C SER A 29 2.31 5.84 -0.46
N ASP A 30 1.34 5.79 -1.36
CA ASP A 30 1.24 6.71 -2.50
C ASP A 30 1.06 8.16 -2.04
N ALA A 31 0.26 8.42 -1.01
CA ALA A 31 0.11 9.76 -0.46
C ALA A 31 1.45 10.32 0.05
N ILE A 32 2.28 9.50 0.71
CA ILE A 32 3.63 9.92 1.14
C ILE A 32 4.55 10.10 -0.07
N HIS A 33 4.53 9.18 -1.03
CA HIS A 33 5.30 9.26 -2.27
C HIS A 33 5.06 10.58 -3.02
N ARG A 34 3.80 11.01 -3.16
CA ARG A 34 3.45 12.32 -3.76
C ARG A 34 4.03 13.51 -3.00
N GLU A 35 4.11 13.45 -1.68
CA GLU A 35 4.70 14.52 -0.87
C GLU A 35 6.23 14.59 -1.03
N VAL A 36 6.89 13.45 -1.20
CA VAL A 36 8.32 13.39 -1.52
C VAL A 36 8.58 14.00 -2.90
N LEU A 37 7.76 13.66 -3.91
CA LEU A 37 7.83 14.29 -5.23
C LEU A 37 7.62 15.80 -5.17
N ALA A 38 6.68 16.28 -4.34
CA ALA A 38 6.43 17.71 -4.17
C ALA A 38 7.63 18.46 -3.56
N LEU A 39 8.33 17.86 -2.60
CA LEU A 39 9.58 18.42 -2.04
C LEU A 39 10.65 18.57 -3.12
N ARG A 40 10.85 17.53 -3.93
CA ARG A 40 11.82 17.55 -5.04
C ARG A 40 11.47 18.59 -6.09
N ALA A 41 10.19 18.67 -6.48
CA ALA A 41 9.72 19.67 -7.43
C ALA A 41 9.92 21.11 -6.91
N ALA A 42 9.88 21.32 -5.59
CA ALA A 42 10.19 22.60 -4.97
C ALA A 42 11.70 22.87 -4.80
N GLY A 43 12.57 22.02 -5.37
CA GLY A 43 14.02 22.17 -5.32
C GLY A 43 14.66 21.75 -4.00
N LYS A 44 13.94 21.05 -3.12
CA LYS A 44 14.45 20.53 -1.85
C LYS A 44 14.88 19.08 -2.04
N PRO A 45 16.19 18.77 -2.06
CA PRO A 45 16.65 17.40 -2.25
C PRO A 45 16.14 16.47 -1.15
N VAL A 46 15.73 15.27 -1.54
CA VAL A 46 15.30 14.23 -0.61
C VAL A 46 16.23 13.03 -0.72
N VAL A 47 16.87 12.69 0.39
CA VAL A 47 17.68 11.47 0.52
C VAL A 47 16.93 10.49 1.41
N VAL A 48 16.68 9.29 0.92
CA VAL A 48 16.13 8.20 1.74
C VAL A 48 17.26 7.42 2.38
N SER A 49 17.13 7.21 3.68
CA SER A 49 17.97 6.30 4.46
C SER A 49 17.14 5.11 4.87
N MET A 50 17.42 3.94 4.31
CA MET A 50 16.74 2.70 4.66
C MET A 50 17.33 2.12 5.95
N GLY A 51 16.43 1.67 6.83
CA GLY A 51 16.76 1.05 8.11
C GLY A 51 17.01 -0.43 8.02
N SER A 52 16.56 -1.13 9.06
CA SER A 52 16.62 -2.59 9.08
C SER A 52 15.73 -3.18 7.98
N VAL A 53 14.57 -2.55 7.74
CA VAL A 53 13.62 -2.95 6.71
C VAL A 53 13.11 -1.73 5.95
N ALA A 54 13.04 -1.78 4.62
CA ALA A 54 12.37 -0.79 3.79
C ALA A 54 11.78 -1.47 2.55
N ALA A 55 10.61 -2.09 2.72
CA ALA A 55 9.98 -2.98 1.74
C ALA A 55 8.57 -2.51 1.36
N SER A 56 8.02 -3.05 0.26
CA SER A 56 6.67 -2.82 -0.25
C SER A 56 6.36 -1.32 -0.32
N GLY A 57 5.34 -0.82 0.38
CA GLY A 57 5.02 0.61 0.43
C GLY A 57 6.17 1.53 0.88
N GLY A 58 7.11 1.03 1.69
CA GLY A 58 8.32 1.77 2.06
C GLY A 58 9.30 1.90 0.89
N TYR A 59 9.42 0.85 0.06
CA TYR A 59 10.20 0.90 -1.17
C TYR A 59 9.55 1.84 -2.19
N LEU A 60 8.22 1.79 -2.34
CA LEU A 60 7.47 2.73 -3.18
C LEU A 60 7.75 4.19 -2.78
N ILE A 61 7.67 4.54 -1.49
CA ILE A 61 8.01 5.89 -1.03
C ILE A 61 9.46 6.25 -1.38
N ALA A 62 10.38 5.29 -1.27
CA ALA A 62 11.79 5.51 -1.52
C ALA A 62 12.10 5.87 -2.98
N THR A 63 11.34 5.32 -3.95
CA THR A 63 11.58 5.57 -5.38
C THR A 63 11.33 7.02 -5.78
N ALA A 64 10.56 7.78 -4.99
CA ALA A 64 10.39 9.21 -5.22
C ALA A 64 11.62 10.05 -4.86
N ALA A 65 12.60 9.55 -4.11
CA ALA A 65 13.75 10.32 -3.62
C ALA A 65 14.81 10.61 -4.71
N ASP A 66 15.71 11.55 -4.44
CA ASP A 66 16.87 11.81 -5.31
C ASP A 66 17.98 10.76 -5.14
N SER A 67 18.08 10.19 -3.94
CA SER A 67 19.05 9.16 -3.63
C SER A 67 18.52 8.24 -2.54
N ILE A 68 18.84 6.95 -2.67
CA ILE A 68 18.46 5.90 -1.73
C ILE A 68 19.74 5.29 -1.18
N VAL A 69 19.88 5.29 0.14
CA VAL A 69 21.02 4.67 0.85
C VAL A 69 20.49 3.51 1.69
N ALA A 70 21.08 2.34 1.51
CA ALA A 70 20.78 1.13 2.28
C ALA A 70 22.07 0.49 2.78
N GLN A 71 22.01 -0.16 3.94
CA GLN A 71 23.11 -0.98 4.43
C GLN A 71 23.08 -2.35 3.74
N PRO A 72 24.20 -3.07 3.63
CA PRO A 72 24.22 -4.42 3.03
C PRO A 72 23.22 -5.40 3.68
N GLY A 73 22.89 -5.19 4.97
CA GLY A 73 21.91 -6.00 5.70
C GLY A 73 20.47 -5.47 5.69
N THR A 74 20.18 -4.36 5.01
CA THR A 74 18.82 -3.82 4.91
C THR A 74 17.94 -4.79 4.11
N ILE A 75 16.81 -5.20 4.70
CA ILE A 75 15.79 -5.98 3.98
C ILE A 75 14.93 -5.01 3.17
N THR A 76 14.93 -5.16 1.85
CA THR A 76 14.17 -4.29 0.93
C THR A 76 13.49 -5.10 -0.18
N GLY A 77 12.85 -4.43 -1.14
CA GLY A 77 12.05 -5.07 -2.18
C GLY A 77 10.60 -5.31 -1.74
N SER A 78 10.09 -6.53 -1.87
CA SER A 78 8.65 -6.85 -1.70
C SER A 78 7.76 -6.01 -2.64
N ILE A 79 8.16 -5.96 -3.91
CA ILE A 79 7.48 -5.21 -4.96
C ILE A 79 6.29 -6.05 -5.45
N GLY A 80 5.10 -5.71 -4.98
CA GLY A 80 3.86 -6.39 -5.32
C GLY A 80 2.69 -5.95 -4.44
N VAL A 81 1.50 -6.35 -4.83
CA VAL A 81 0.25 -6.06 -4.10
C VAL A 81 -0.39 -7.38 -3.69
N VAL A 82 -0.93 -7.42 -2.47
CA VAL A 82 -1.65 -8.58 -1.95
C VAL A 82 -3.04 -8.17 -1.50
N MET A 83 -4.02 -9.02 -1.78
CA MET A 83 -5.36 -8.93 -1.22
C MET A 83 -5.69 -10.26 -0.54
N ALA A 84 -6.24 -10.19 0.67
CA ALA A 84 -6.65 -11.36 1.42
C ALA A 84 -8.03 -11.14 2.04
N LYS A 85 -8.79 -12.23 2.18
CA LYS A 85 -10.00 -12.29 2.99
C LYS A 85 -10.05 -13.60 3.76
N LEU A 86 -10.77 -13.58 4.87
CA LEU A 86 -11.12 -14.80 5.59
C LEU A 86 -12.21 -15.54 4.82
N ASP A 87 -12.06 -16.85 4.61
CA ASP A 87 -13.13 -17.71 4.13
C ASP A 87 -13.60 -18.64 5.26
N ALA A 88 -14.78 -18.34 5.80
CA ALA A 88 -15.44 -19.12 6.84
C ALA A 88 -16.57 -20.01 6.30
N SER A 89 -16.74 -20.10 4.97
CA SER A 89 -17.85 -20.83 4.33
C SER A 89 -17.91 -22.30 4.77
N ALA A 90 -16.76 -22.98 4.87
CA ALA A 90 -16.67 -24.36 5.33
C ALA A 90 -17.14 -24.54 6.78
N LEU A 91 -16.78 -23.60 7.67
CA LEU A 91 -17.19 -23.62 9.07
C LEU A 91 -18.69 -23.40 9.22
N LEU A 92 -19.24 -22.39 8.53
CA LEU A 92 -20.66 -22.08 8.54
C LEU A 92 -21.50 -23.26 8.03
N LYS A 93 -21.04 -23.90 6.94
CA LYS A 93 -21.66 -25.11 6.41
C LYS A 93 -21.66 -26.25 7.43
N ARG A 94 -20.54 -26.47 8.13
CA ARG A 94 -20.41 -27.50 9.18
C ARG A 94 -21.37 -27.26 10.34
N GLN A 95 -21.53 -26.00 10.75
CA GLN A 95 -22.43 -25.60 11.83
C GLN A 95 -23.89 -25.41 11.39
N ARG A 96 -24.20 -25.70 10.12
CA ARG A 96 -25.54 -25.54 9.53
C ARG A 96 -26.09 -24.12 9.63
N LEU A 97 -25.21 -23.13 9.68
CA LEU A 97 -25.57 -21.70 9.68
C LEU A 97 -25.78 -21.23 8.25
N LYS A 98 -26.90 -20.55 8.00
CA LYS A 98 -27.20 -19.91 6.71
C LYS A 98 -26.94 -18.42 6.79
N VAL A 99 -26.11 -17.92 5.89
CA VAL A 99 -25.94 -16.47 5.66
C VAL A 99 -26.85 -16.09 4.50
N LEU A 100 -27.76 -15.14 4.73
CA LEU A 100 -28.68 -14.60 3.72
C LEU A 100 -28.22 -13.16 3.39
N PRO A 101 -27.27 -12.97 2.47
CA PRO A 101 -26.79 -11.64 2.14
C PRO A 101 -27.89 -10.86 1.41
N VAL A 102 -28.02 -9.58 1.77
CA VAL A 102 -28.83 -8.60 1.03
C VAL A 102 -27.87 -7.56 0.50
N SER A 103 -27.61 -7.61 -0.79
CA SER A 103 -26.62 -6.77 -1.44
C SER A 103 -27.21 -6.12 -2.69
N LEU A 104 -26.98 -4.82 -2.85
CA LEU A 104 -27.37 -4.06 -4.02
C LEU A 104 -26.13 -3.84 -4.91
N ASP A 105 -26.06 -4.54 -6.04
CA ASP A 105 -24.94 -4.44 -6.98
C ASP A 105 -25.38 -3.96 -8.36
N ARG A 106 -25.84 -2.70 -8.44
CA ARG A 106 -26.37 -2.14 -9.71
C ARG A 106 -25.30 -2.00 -10.79
N LEU A 107 -24.02 -1.98 -10.41
CA LEU A 107 -22.89 -1.78 -11.31
C LEU A 107 -22.17 -3.10 -11.64
N GLY A 108 -22.60 -4.23 -11.05
CA GLY A 108 -21.99 -5.53 -11.25
C GLY A 108 -20.53 -5.61 -10.78
N THR A 109 -20.14 -4.75 -9.83
CA THR A 109 -18.77 -4.61 -9.32
C THR A 109 -18.41 -5.72 -8.33
N GLY A 110 -19.36 -6.58 -7.97
CA GLY A 110 -19.19 -7.64 -7.00
C GLY A 110 -19.45 -7.13 -5.59
N ALA A 111 -20.70 -6.80 -5.26
CA ALA A 111 -21.08 -6.42 -3.90
C ALA A 111 -20.60 -7.48 -2.89
N GLU A 112 -20.09 -7.01 -1.75
CA GLU A 112 -19.43 -7.80 -0.71
C GLU A 112 -18.12 -8.51 -1.12
N PRO A 113 -17.10 -7.77 -1.62
CA PRO A 113 -15.86 -8.38 -2.08
C PRO A 113 -15.07 -9.09 -0.96
N LEU A 114 -15.29 -8.69 0.29
CA LEU A 114 -14.64 -9.23 1.48
C LEU A 114 -15.56 -10.13 2.32
N SER A 115 -16.69 -10.59 1.77
CA SER A 115 -17.58 -11.51 2.48
C SER A 115 -16.84 -12.78 2.90
N ALA A 116 -16.91 -13.10 4.19
CA ALA A 116 -16.33 -14.31 4.74
C ALA A 116 -17.23 -15.54 4.59
N ALA A 117 -18.47 -15.37 4.12
CA ALA A 117 -19.41 -16.46 3.93
C ALA A 117 -19.13 -17.27 2.64
N ARG A 118 -18.23 -16.79 1.78
CA ARG A 118 -17.92 -17.39 0.48
C ARG A 118 -16.46 -17.13 0.08
N PRO A 119 -15.83 -18.04 -0.70
CA PRO A 119 -14.51 -17.81 -1.29
C PRO A 119 -14.53 -16.65 -2.30
N PHE A 120 -13.36 -16.25 -2.80
CA PHE A 120 -13.31 -15.35 -3.95
C PHE A 120 -13.97 -16.01 -5.16
N SER A 121 -14.76 -15.24 -5.91
CA SER A 121 -15.29 -15.72 -7.20
C SER A 121 -14.21 -15.64 -8.28
N SER A 122 -14.33 -16.45 -9.34
CA SER A 122 -13.40 -16.39 -10.48
C SER A 122 -13.36 -15.00 -11.11
N LYS A 123 -14.49 -14.27 -11.12
CA LYS A 123 -14.54 -12.88 -11.60
C LYS A 123 -13.69 -11.95 -10.73
N GLN A 124 -13.76 -12.10 -9.40
CA GLN A 124 -12.97 -11.29 -8.46
C GLN A 124 -11.47 -11.56 -8.60
N LEU A 125 -11.08 -12.83 -8.79
CA LEU A 125 -9.68 -13.20 -9.03
C LEU A 125 -9.18 -12.63 -10.36
N GLN A 126 -9.93 -12.80 -11.45
CA GLN A 126 -9.57 -12.21 -12.75
C GLN A 126 -9.52 -10.68 -12.72
N GLN A 127 -10.38 -10.03 -11.94
CA GLN A 127 -10.32 -8.58 -11.74
C GLN A 127 -9.06 -8.17 -10.99
N PHE A 128 -8.67 -8.91 -9.95
CA PHE A 128 -7.44 -8.67 -9.19
C PHE A 128 -6.18 -8.87 -10.06
N GLU A 129 -6.13 -9.92 -10.87
CA GLU A 129 -5.02 -10.18 -11.81
C GLU A 129 -4.90 -9.10 -12.90
N ARG A 130 -6.00 -8.45 -13.25
CA ARG A 130 -6.04 -7.36 -14.24
C ARG A 130 -5.79 -5.99 -13.64
N LEU A 131 -5.68 -5.85 -12.32
CA LEU A 131 -5.26 -4.60 -11.73
C LEU A 131 -3.85 -4.31 -12.27
N PRO A 132 -3.63 -3.18 -12.96
CA PRO A 132 -2.29 -2.81 -13.36
C PRO A 132 -1.44 -2.74 -12.09
N GLY A 133 -0.29 -3.42 -12.11
CA GLY A 133 0.77 -3.08 -11.18
C GLY A 133 1.12 -1.62 -11.47
N GLU A 134 0.79 -0.72 -10.55
CA GLU A 134 1.21 0.68 -10.62
C GLU A 134 2.74 0.80 -10.75
#